data_AF-Q1IXT0-F1
#
_entry.id   AF-Q1IXT0-F1
#
_cell.length_a   1.000
_cell.length_b   1.000
_cell.length_c   1.000
_cell.angle_alpha   90.00
_cell.angle_beta   90.00
_cell.angle_gamma   90.00
#
_symmetry.space_group_name_H-M   'P 1'
#
loop_
_entity.id
_entity.type
_entity.pdbx_description
1 polymer ?
#
loop_
_entity_poly.entity_id
_entity_poly.type
_entity_poly.pdbx_seq_one_letter_code
_entity_poly.pdbx_strand_id
1 'polypeptide(L)'
;MMRLLFRCLILLFLLALSAPVQAGNLTLVYHQIGGKGGVTLGLPAETLRRRVLALRARGYRFVTSSQALNAPSGVKTATLRFDDGFESVYREAFPVLQALGVPGTVYPILDLIGQPGHMTQAQLDELRAAGWEIGSHTHTHAALIDLTPGGLSRELDPGGQPLACVAYPFYLQDARVRRAAQQTFACGAGGAFGVRGERYALPGPLASPWDDWLLPLRAASGLDLRVPVLLALGGNILLDPPGAAPATPPLWNPATFELLGSGSLSLGWQAGVRDTRLLVRQQNWVLGLNFLRGRETYSGATLAYQLHPLTLAAGYGTRGPVVGAAFALGGYGEVWGRYLAGTAAVGAEVIPLDYLRLRAEYVLTPSALRGEAQYALPLLPGEGRPLRVLLGFDQGWYAGSTVRLGAHSATLISRLDRPAFGVRIQTLW
;
A
#
# COMPACT_ATOMS: atom_id res chain seq x y z
N MET A 1 -32.21 -3.85 13.81
CA MET A 1 -31.07 -3.07 14.35
C MET A 1 -29.76 -3.28 13.57
N MET A 2 -29.28 -4.52 13.38
CA MET A 2 -28.01 -4.85 12.68
C MET A 2 -27.88 -4.31 11.23
N ARG A 3 -28.96 -4.35 10.44
CA ARG A 3 -28.98 -3.78 9.07
C ARG A 3 -28.94 -2.25 9.06
N LEU A 4 -29.45 -1.60 10.10
CA LEU A 4 -29.55 -0.14 10.17
C LEU A 4 -28.20 0.49 10.54
N LEU A 5 -27.51 -0.08 11.54
CA LEU A 5 -26.17 0.39 11.96
C LEU A 5 -25.12 0.18 10.87
N PHE A 6 -25.16 -0.97 10.19
CA PHE A 6 -24.31 -1.27 9.04
C PHE A 6 -24.57 -0.32 7.86
N ARG A 7 -25.84 -0.03 7.57
CA ARG A 7 -26.22 0.98 6.58
C ARG A 7 -25.75 2.37 7.01
N CYS A 8 -25.84 2.76 8.28
CA CYS A 8 -25.36 4.05 8.77
C CYS A 8 -23.84 4.19 8.70
N LEU A 9 -23.07 3.14 9.03
CA LEU A 9 -21.61 3.13 8.89
C LEU A 9 -21.18 3.21 7.41
N ILE A 10 -21.85 2.46 6.53
CA ILE A 10 -21.64 2.56 5.09
C ILE A 10 -22.05 3.94 4.59
N LEU A 11 -23.17 4.51 5.05
CA LEU A 11 -23.64 5.83 4.63
C LEU A 11 -22.69 6.93 5.10
N LEU A 12 -22.20 6.87 6.34
CA LEU A 12 -21.19 7.80 6.88
C LEU A 12 -19.87 7.71 6.09
N PHE A 13 -19.45 6.51 5.72
CA PHE A 13 -18.27 6.30 4.88
C PHE A 13 -18.48 6.77 3.43
N LEU A 14 -19.64 6.49 2.84
CA LEU A 14 -20.02 6.97 1.51
C LEU A 14 -20.18 8.50 1.48
N LEU A 15 -20.67 9.10 2.56
CA LEU A 15 -20.77 10.56 2.73
C LEU A 15 -19.38 11.21 2.87
N ALA A 16 -18.44 10.53 3.51
CA ALA A 16 -17.03 10.95 3.55
C ALA A 16 -16.33 10.81 2.18
N LEU A 17 -16.79 9.87 1.33
CA LEU A 17 -16.34 9.68 -0.04
C LEU A 17 -17.05 10.59 -1.06
N SER A 18 -18.25 11.10 -0.77
CA SER A 18 -19.11 11.82 -1.71
C SER A 18 -18.79 13.30 -1.87
N ALA A 19 -17.57 13.74 -1.54
CA ALA A 19 -17.10 15.02 -2.06
C ALA A 19 -17.14 14.94 -3.60
N PRO A 20 -17.73 15.92 -4.31
CA PRO A 20 -17.77 15.88 -5.76
C PRO A 20 -16.36 15.67 -6.27
N VAL A 21 -16.17 14.62 -7.07
CA VAL A 21 -14.90 14.31 -7.72
C VAL A 21 -14.71 15.32 -8.86
N GLN A 22 -14.47 16.57 -8.49
CA GLN A 22 -13.84 17.53 -9.37
C GLN A 22 -12.41 17.01 -9.59
N ALA A 23 -12.12 16.67 -10.84
CA ALA A 23 -10.89 16.03 -11.30
C ALA A 23 -9.63 16.74 -10.71
N GLY A 24 -8.91 16.02 -9.86
CA GLY A 24 -7.62 16.42 -9.32
C GLY A 24 -6.45 15.96 -10.21
N ASN A 25 -5.32 15.64 -9.59
CA ASN A 25 -4.14 15.16 -10.32
C ASN A 25 -4.31 13.71 -10.78
N LEU A 26 -4.04 13.44 -12.06
CA LEU A 26 -3.96 12.11 -12.62
C LEU A 26 -2.50 11.67 -12.75
N THR A 27 -2.09 10.70 -11.94
CA THR A 27 -0.72 10.17 -12.00
C THR A 27 -0.60 9.00 -12.97
N LEU A 28 0.42 9.00 -13.81
CA LEU A 28 0.85 7.84 -14.58
C LEU A 28 2.30 7.51 -14.18
N VAL A 29 2.54 6.28 -13.74
CA VAL A 29 3.86 5.83 -13.31
C VAL A 29 4.43 4.86 -14.34
N TYR A 30 5.64 5.17 -14.81
CA TYR A 30 6.42 4.42 -15.78
C TYR A 30 7.77 4.02 -15.15
N HIS A 31 8.46 3.06 -15.76
CA HIS A 31 9.82 2.66 -15.36
C HIS A 31 10.74 2.80 -16.59
N GLN A 32 10.60 1.92 -17.58
CA GLN A 32 11.31 2.00 -18.86
C GLN A 32 10.39 2.44 -20.00
N ILE A 33 10.99 3.14 -20.98
CA ILE A 33 10.33 3.51 -22.23
C ILE A 33 11.16 2.97 -23.40
N GLY A 34 10.51 2.36 -24.39
CA GLY A 34 11.17 1.82 -25.59
C GLY A 34 11.77 0.40 -25.46
N GLY A 35 11.83 -0.17 -24.26
CA GLY A 35 12.39 -1.51 -24.00
C GLY A 35 11.39 -2.68 -24.06
N LYS A 36 11.90 -3.91 -24.31
CA LYS A 36 11.19 -5.20 -24.13
C LYS A 36 11.18 -5.62 -22.64
N GLY A 37 10.67 -4.77 -21.76
CA GLY A 37 10.77 -4.91 -20.29
C GLY A 37 9.60 -5.66 -19.62
N GLY A 38 8.88 -6.52 -20.33
CA GLY A 38 7.65 -7.12 -19.82
C GLY A 38 6.48 -6.11 -19.75
N VAL A 39 5.30 -6.61 -19.38
CA VAL A 39 4.00 -5.94 -19.61
C VAL A 39 3.80 -4.65 -18.78
N THR A 40 4.54 -4.46 -17.68
CA THR A 40 4.35 -3.35 -16.73
C THR A 40 5.58 -2.46 -16.52
N LEU A 41 6.77 -2.88 -16.95
CA LEU A 41 8.01 -2.11 -16.74
C LEU A 41 8.53 -1.46 -18.03
N GLY A 42 8.06 -1.88 -19.21
CA GLY A 42 8.45 -1.28 -20.49
C GLY A 42 7.23 -0.90 -21.34
N LEU A 43 7.15 0.37 -21.75
CA LEU A 43 6.11 0.84 -22.67
C LEU A 43 6.71 1.55 -23.90
N PRO A 44 6.12 1.41 -25.10
CA PRO A 44 6.58 2.14 -26.28
C PRO A 44 6.43 3.65 -26.09
N ALA A 45 7.40 4.42 -26.59
CA ALA A 45 7.36 5.89 -26.59
C ALA A 45 6.11 6.44 -27.29
N GLU A 46 5.62 5.75 -28.33
CA GLU A 46 4.38 6.13 -29.02
C GLU A 46 3.14 5.98 -28.13
N THR A 47 3.11 4.99 -27.23
CA THR A 47 2.04 4.86 -26.23
C THR A 47 2.06 6.02 -25.24
N LEU A 48 3.25 6.44 -24.79
CA LEU A 48 3.42 7.62 -23.95
C LEU A 48 2.88 8.88 -24.66
N ARG A 49 3.26 9.09 -25.93
CA ARG A 49 2.78 10.19 -26.77
C ARG A 49 1.26 10.21 -26.86
N ARG A 50 0.64 9.08 -27.22
CA ARG A 50 -0.84 8.97 -27.32
C ARG A 50 -1.54 9.31 -26.01
N ARG A 51 -1.04 8.82 -24.87
CA ARG A 51 -1.63 9.09 -23.54
C ARG A 51 -1.55 10.58 -23.17
N VAL A 52 -0.41 11.22 -23.46
CA VAL A 52 -0.24 12.66 -23.25
C VAL A 52 -1.25 13.46 -24.08
N LEU A 53 -1.37 13.17 -25.37
CA LEU A 53 -2.32 13.84 -26.25
C LEU A 53 -3.77 13.61 -25.82
N ALA A 54 -4.12 12.39 -25.42
CA ALA A 54 -5.45 12.05 -24.94
C ALA A 54 -5.85 12.80 -23.66
N LEU A 55 -4.90 13.04 -22.75
CA LEU A 55 -5.14 13.82 -21.52
C LEU A 55 -5.19 15.32 -21.79
N ARG A 56 -4.33 15.85 -22.67
CA ARG A 56 -4.43 17.26 -23.12
C ARG A 56 -5.78 17.57 -23.73
N ALA A 57 -6.29 16.71 -24.60
CA ALA A 57 -7.60 16.85 -25.23
C ALA A 57 -8.75 16.89 -24.19
N ARG A 58 -8.52 16.41 -22.97
CA ARG A 58 -9.46 16.43 -21.84
C ARG A 58 -9.22 17.58 -20.86
N GLY A 59 -8.33 18.50 -21.19
CA GLY A 59 -8.01 19.71 -20.41
C GLY A 59 -6.98 19.50 -19.30
N TYR A 60 -6.24 18.39 -19.29
CA TYR A 60 -5.20 18.16 -18.30
C TYR A 60 -3.94 18.95 -18.59
N ARG A 61 -3.43 19.65 -17.58
CA ARG A 61 -2.13 20.33 -17.60
C ARG A 61 -1.07 19.43 -16.98
N PHE A 62 0.02 19.21 -17.70
CA PHE A 62 1.12 18.39 -17.19
C PHE A 62 2.00 19.21 -16.26
N VAL A 63 2.28 18.65 -15.08
CA VAL A 63 3.07 19.26 -14.01
C VAL A 63 3.95 18.21 -13.35
N THR A 64 4.96 18.65 -12.61
CA THR A 64 5.79 17.75 -11.79
C THR A 64 5.06 17.30 -10.52
N SER A 65 5.59 16.28 -9.83
CA SER A 65 4.97 15.75 -8.61
C SER A 65 4.82 16.82 -7.51
N SER A 66 5.83 17.65 -7.26
CA SER A 66 5.71 18.72 -6.26
C SER A 66 4.72 19.82 -6.67
N GLN A 67 4.68 20.17 -7.96
CA GLN A 67 3.74 21.17 -8.49
C GLN A 67 2.28 20.72 -8.38
N ALA A 68 2.01 19.43 -8.57
CA ALA A 68 0.66 18.87 -8.46
C ALA A 68 0.04 19.08 -7.07
N LEU A 69 0.85 19.16 -6.01
CA LEU A 69 0.39 19.39 -4.63
C LEU A 69 -0.17 20.79 -4.40
N ASN A 70 0.33 21.75 -5.19
CA ASN A 70 -0.02 23.17 -5.06
C ASN A 70 -1.00 23.61 -6.16
N ALA A 71 -1.48 22.67 -6.98
CA ALA A 71 -2.45 22.96 -8.01
C ALA A 71 -3.77 23.45 -7.37
N PRO A 72 -4.35 24.58 -7.83
CA PRO A 72 -5.63 25.06 -7.31
C PRO A 72 -6.74 24.02 -7.48
N SER A 73 -7.67 23.99 -6.53
CA SER A 73 -8.85 23.13 -6.62
C SER A 73 -9.60 23.39 -7.94
N GLY A 74 -10.02 22.30 -8.61
CA GLY A 74 -10.72 22.36 -9.90
C GLY A 74 -9.82 22.42 -11.13
N VAL A 75 -8.49 22.57 -10.97
CA VAL A 75 -7.55 22.45 -12.08
C VAL A 75 -7.21 20.97 -12.32
N LYS A 76 -7.44 20.50 -13.55
CA LYS A 76 -7.04 19.16 -13.98
C LYS A 76 -5.54 19.11 -14.24
N THR A 77 -4.81 18.42 -13.38
CA THR A 77 -3.36 18.21 -13.56
C THR A 77 -3.05 16.74 -13.86
N ALA A 78 -1.97 16.49 -14.59
CA ALA A 78 -1.44 15.15 -14.80
C ALA A 78 0.06 15.14 -14.51
N THR A 79 0.52 14.09 -13.82
CA THR A 79 1.95 13.88 -13.54
C THR A 79 2.43 12.62 -14.21
N LEU A 80 3.54 12.72 -14.94
CA LEU A 80 4.29 11.59 -15.46
C LEU A 80 5.45 11.29 -14.53
N ARG A 81 5.41 10.16 -13.85
CA ARG A 81 6.46 9.71 -12.94
C ARG A 81 7.25 8.58 -13.59
N PHE A 82 8.55 8.61 -13.43
CA PHE A 82 9.48 7.61 -13.94
C PHE A 82 10.33 7.13 -12.78
N ASP A 83 10.05 5.90 -12.32
CA ASP A 83 10.74 5.30 -11.19
C ASP A 83 12.03 4.60 -11.68
N ASP A 84 12.89 4.20 -10.74
CA ASP A 84 14.20 3.54 -10.91
C ASP A 84 15.33 4.36 -11.55
N GLY A 85 15.03 5.33 -12.41
CA GLY A 85 16.05 6.16 -13.06
C GLY A 85 16.74 5.50 -14.26
N PHE A 86 16.02 4.64 -14.99
CA PHE A 86 16.55 3.99 -16.21
C PHE A 86 16.99 4.98 -17.29
N GLU A 87 18.12 4.71 -17.95
CA GLU A 87 18.66 5.52 -19.05
C GLU A 87 17.66 5.64 -20.23
N SER A 88 16.82 4.61 -20.42
CA SER A 88 15.78 4.61 -21.46
C SER A 88 14.79 5.78 -21.33
N VAL A 89 14.54 6.29 -20.12
CA VAL A 89 13.69 7.47 -19.90
C VAL A 89 14.32 8.70 -20.54
N TYR A 90 15.62 8.89 -20.35
CA TYR A 90 16.37 9.98 -20.98
C TYR A 90 16.46 9.82 -22.51
N ARG A 91 16.70 8.61 -23.01
CA ARG A 91 16.86 8.39 -24.46
C ARG A 91 15.56 8.45 -25.25
N GLU A 92 14.47 7.94 -24.68
CA GLU A 92 13.23 7.67 -25.43
C GLU A 92 12.06 8.53 -24.96
N ALA A 93 11.91 8.74 -23.65
CA ALA A 93 10.78 9.50 -23.11
C ALA A 93 11.03 11.01 -23.20
N PHE A 94 12.23 11.45 -22.83
CA PHE A 94 12.57 12.86 -22.75
C PHE A 94 12.42 13.59 -24.09
N PRO A 95 12.93 13.10 -25.25
CA PRO A 95 12.75 13.79 -26.52
C PRO A 95 11.27 13.91 -26.94
N VAL A 96 10.48 12.86 -26.70
CA VAL A 96 9.03 12.86 -27.01
C VAL A 96 8.29 13.89 -26.17
N LEU A 97 8.56 13.95 -24.87
CA LEU A 97 7.91 14.88 -23.96
C LEU A 97 8.40 16.33 -24.16
N GLN A 98 9.68 16.51 -24.48
CA GLN A 98 10.26 17.81 -24.83
C GLN A 98 9.61 18.39 -26.09
N ALA A 99 9.42 17.59 -27.14
CA ALA A 99 8.71 18.00 -28.36
C ALA A 99 7.25 18.40 -28.10
N LEU A 100 6.64 17.90 -27.02
CA LEU A 100 5.30 18.28 -26.60
C LEU A 100 5.31 19.46 -25.63
N GLY A 101 6.43 19.82 -25.00
CA GLY A 101 6.49 20.76 -23.88
C GLY A 101 5.85 20.21 -22.60
N VAL A 102 6.08 18.92 -22.30
CA VAL A 102 5.60 18.25 -21.09
C VAL A 102 6.77 17.97 -20.15
N PRO A 103 6.73 18.44 -18.89
CA PRO A 103 7.70 18.02 -17.88
C PRO A 103 7.34 16.64 -17.33
N GLY A 104 8.36 15.92 -16.84
CA GLY A 104 8.21 14.69 -16.07
C GLY A 104 8.83 14.82 -14.67
N THR A 105 8.65 13.78 -13.86
CA THR A 105 9.37 13.60 -12.59
C THR A 105 10.09 12.26 -12.63
N VAL A 106 11.40 12.27 -12.40
CA VAL A 106 12.21 11.05 -12.29
C VAL A 106 12.55 10.80 -10.83
N TYR A 107 12.40 9.57 -10.38
CA TYR A 107 12.86 9.08 -9.09
C TYR A 107 13.98 8.05 -9.34
N PRO A 108 15.26 8.47 -9.38
CA PRO A 108 16.37 7.54 -9.49
C PRO A 108 16.62 6.81 -8.17
N ILE A 109 17.03 5.55 -8.26
CA ILE A 109 17.66 4.83 -7.15
C ILE A 109 19.07 5.42 -7.00
N LEU A 110 19.37 6.04 -5.86
CA LEU A 110 20.55 6.91 -5.73
C LEU A 110 21.86 6.14 -5.98
N ASP A 111 21.96 4.90 -5.49
CA ASP A 111 23.18 4.09 -5.62
C ASP A 111 23.37 3.54 -7.06
N LEU A 112 22.34 3.65 -7.92
CA LEU A 112 22.39 3.22 -9.31
C LEU A 112 22.67 4.35 -10.30
N ILE A 113 22.75 5.61 -9.84
CA ILE A 113 23.08 6.74 -10.73
C ILE A 113 24.46 6.50 -11.37
N GLY A 114 24.51 6.55 -12.70
CA GLY A 114 25.70 6.31 -13.50
C GLY A 114 26.10 4.83 -13.68
N GLN A 115 25.36 3.89 -13.08
CA GLN A 115 25.56 2.46 -13.32
C GLN A 115 24.99 2.03 -14.68
N PRO A 116 25.43 0.90 -15.26
CA PRO A 116 24.89 0.40 -16.52
C PRO A 116 23.36 0.32 -16.53
N GLY A 117 22.75 0.88 -17.57
CA GLY A 117 21.29 0.92 -17.75
C GLY A 117 20.56 2.04 -16.99
N HIS A 118 21.26 2.84 -16.18
CA HIS A 118 20.70 3.93 -15.39
C HIS A 118 21.26 5.28 -15.82
N MET A 119 20.51 6.35 -15.55
CA MET A 119 20.91 7.70 -15.92
C MET A 119 22.16 8.14 -15.16
N THR A 120 23.05 8.87 -15.85
CA THR A 120 24.18 9.56 -15.25
C THR A 120 23.75 10.88 -14.60
N GLN A 121 24.58 11.43 -13.72
CA GLN A 121 24.31 12.74 -13.13
C GLN A 121 24.13 13.83 -14.20
N ALA A 122 24.95 13.83 -15.26
CA ALA A 122 24.85 14.79 -16.35
C ALA A 122 23.49 14.74 -17.08
N GLN A 123 22.95 13.53 -17.29
CA GLN A 123 21.62 13.34 -17.88
C GLN A 123 20.52 13.87 -16.95
N LEU A 124 20.62 13.62 -15.64
CA LEU A 124 19.67 14.15 -14.66
C LEU A 124 19.71 15.69 -14.59
N ASP A 125 20.90 16.28 -14.73
CA ASP A 125 21.08 17.73 -14.75
C ASP A 125 20.47 18.37 -16.00
N GLU A 126 20.59 17.71 -17.16
CA GLU A 126 19.92 18.15 -18.40
C GLU A 126 18.39 18.08 -18.30
N LEU A 127 17.84 17.00 -17.73
CA LEU A 127 16.41 16.90 -17.45
C LEU A 127 15.95 18.05 -16.54
N ARG A 128 16.71 18.35 -15.47
CA ARG A 128 16.41 19.45 -14.56
C ARG A 128 16.43 20.81 -15.27
N ALA A 129 17.41 21.04 -16.13
CA ALA A 129 17.50 22.26 -16.95
C ALA A 129 16.31 22.40 -17.92
N ALA A 130 15.74 21.29 -18.38
CA ALA A 130 14.53 21.24 -19.20
C ALA A 130 13.22 21.33 -18.38
N GLY A 131 13.29 21.59 -17.07
CA GLY A 131 12.13 21.78 -16.20
C GLY A 131 11.54 20.50 -15.62
N TRP A 132 12.23 19.37 -15.74
CA TRP A 132 11.83 18.14 -15.04
C TRP A 132 12.20 18.21 -13.55
N GLU A 133 11.44 17.47 -12.74
CA GLU A 133 11.74 17.29 -11.33
C GLU A 133 12.55 16.01 -11.11
N ILE A 134 13.58 16.09 -10.27
CA ILE A 134 14.35 14.94 -9.80
C ILE A 134 14.00 14.71 -8.34
N GLY A 135 13.44 13.54 -8.02
CA GLY A 135 13.15 13.08 -6.67
C GLY A 135 14.13 12.02 -6.19
N SER A 136 13.75 11.25 -5.18
CA SER A 136 14.47 10.07 -4.69
C SER A 136 13.64 8.80 -4.86
N HIS A 137 14.26 7.69 -5.26
CA HIS A 137 13.69 6.35 -5.14
C HIS A 137 14.42 5.51 -4.10
N THR A 138 14.87 6.16 -3.02
CA THR A 138 15.73 5.62 -1.95
C THR A 138 17.13 5.27 -2.45
N HIS A 139 18.01 4.82 -1.55
CA HIS A 139 19.38 4.47 -1.88
C HIS A 139 19.45 3.13 -2.59
N THR A 140 18.82 2.10 -2.02
CA THR A 140 19.01 0.72 -2.46
C THR A 140 17.74 0.07 -2.99
N HIS A 141 16.63 0.82 -3.09
CA HIS A 141 15.32 0.32 -3.48
C HIS A 141 14.76 -0.71 -2.46
N ALA A 142 15.06 -0.50 -1.17
CA ALA A 142 14.63 -1.38 -0.09
C ALA A 142 13.11 -1.28 0.18
N ALA A 143 12.50 -2.40 0.62
CA ALA A 143 11.12 -2.40 1.09
C ALA A 143 11.01 -1.69 2.45
N LEU A 144 10.75 -0.39 2.43
CA LEU A 144 10.81 0.49 3.60
C LEU A 144 9.94 0.01 4.78
N ILE A 145 8.78 -0.59 4.51
CA ILE A 145 7.90 -1.13 5.57
C ILE A 145 8.51 -2.29 6.37
N ASP A 146 9.61 -2.87 5.90
CA ASP A 146 10.32 -3.95 6.59
C ASP A 146 11.55 -3.44 7.34
N LEU A 147 11.83 -2.14 7.33
CA LEU A 147 13.00 -1.57 7.97
C LEU A 147 12.70 -1.05 9.38
N THR A 148 13.73 -1.07 10.22
CA THR A 148 13.78 -0.36 11.50
C THR A 148 13.91 1.15 11.27
N PRO A 149 13.71 2.00 12.30
CA PRO A 149 13.93 3.45 12.18
C PRO A 149 15.32 3.82 11.64
N GLY A 150 16.37 3.10 12.05
CA GLY A 150 17.72 3.30 11.53
C GLY A 150 17.86 2.95 10.05
N GLY A 151 17.20 1.87 9.60
CA GLY A 151 17.14 1.51 8.18
C GLY A 151 16.38 2.54 7.34
N LEU A 152 15.23 3.00 7.84
CA LEU A 152 14.45 4.08 7.21
C LEU A 152 15.27 5.37 7.05
N SER A 153 15.98 5.78 8.10
CA SER A 153 16.80 7.00 8.04
C SER A 153 17.89 6.92 6.98
N ARG A 154 18.52 5.75 6.80
CA ARG A 154 19.55 5.56 5.76
C ARG A 154 18.95 5.60 4.36
N GLU A 155 17.84 4.91 4.13
CA GLU A 155 17.22 4.84 2.80
C GLU A 155 16.54 6.14 2.37
N LEU A 156 16.13 6.99 3.32
CA LEU A 156 15.45 8.25 3.07
C LEU A 156 16.36 9.49 3.19
N ASP A 157 17.67 9.30 3.35
CA ASP A 157 18.66 10.37 3.24
C ASP A 157 18.74 10.83 1.76
N PRO A 158 18.64 12.13 1.44
CA PRO A 158 18.73 12.60 0.06
C PRO A 158 20.20 12.77 -0.39
N GLY A 159 21.20 12.41 0.44
CA GLY A 159 22.61 12.50 0.10
C GLY A 159 23.08 13.94 -0.13
N GLY A 160 22.48 14.90 0.58
CA GLY A 160 22.76 16.34 0.43
C GLY A 160 22.18 16.98 -0.84
N GLN A 161 21.43 16.26 -1.66
CA GLN A 161 20.78 16.83 -2.85
C GLN A 161 19.42 17.46 -2.51
N PRO A 162 19.03 18.59 -3.13
CA PRO A 162 17.71 19.21 -2.93
C PRO A 162 16.63 18.45 -3.72
N LEU A 163 16.30 17.24 -3.26
CA LEU A 163 15.28 16.38 -3.88
C LEU A 163 13.91 16.71 -3.28
N ALA A 164 12.96 17.10 -4.14
CA ALA A 164 11.66 17.61 -3.68
C ALA A 164 10.76 16.52 -3.06
N CYS A 165 10.75 15.33 -3.68
CA CYS A 165 9.83 14.26 -3.35
C CYS A 165 10.53 12.90 -3.36
N VAL A 166 9.96 11.94 -2.65
CA VAL A 166 10.39 10.54 -2.65
C VAL A 166 9.29 9.65 -3.24
N ALA A 167 9.65 8.66 -4.05
CA ALA A 167 8.78 7.55 -4.42
C ALA A 167 9.17 6.33 -3.59
N TYR A 168 8.22 5.71 -2.90
CA TYR A 168 8.49 4.55 -2.06
C TYR A 168 8.62 3.28 -2.92
N PRO A 169 9.71 2.51 -2.80
CA PRO A 169 9.89 1.24 -3.50
C PRO A 169 8.67 0.33 -3.35
N PHE A 170 8.29 -0.32 -4.44
CA PHE A 170 7.14 -1.24 -4.50
C PHE A 170 5.80 -0.60 -4.12
N TYR A 171 5.73 0.73 -4.04
CA TYR A 171 4.60 1.50 -3.53
C TYR A 171 4.32 1.30 -2.03
N LEU A 172 5.19 0.60 -1.31
CA LEU A 172 4.97 0.20 0.06
C LEU A 172 5.33 1.32 1.02
N GLN A 173 4.35 1.71 1.83
CA GLN A 173 4.54 2.68 2.90
C GLN A 173 3.61 2.34 4.07
N ASP A 174 4.01 2.78 5.26
CA ASP A 174 3.20 2.79 6.47
C ASP A 174 3.34 4.14 7.20
N ALA A 175 2.72 4.30 8.37
CA ALA A 175 2.79 5.56 9.11
C ALA A 175 4.23 5.97 9.45
N ARG A 176 5.14 5.00 9.65
CA ARG A 176 6.54 5.23 10.00
C ARG A 176 7.29 5.76 8.79
N VAL A 177 7.12 5.12 7.63
CA VAL A 177 7.69 5.55 6.36
C VAL A 177 7.24 6.97 6.02
N ARG A 178 5.94 7.26 6.15
CA ARG A 178 5.41 8.62 5.90
C ARG A 178 6.01 9.67 6.83
N ARG A 179 6.12 9.38 8.13
CA ARG A 179 6.70 10.31 9.11
C ARG A 179 8.19 10.53 8.87
N ALA A 180 8.94 9.48 8.52
CA ALA A 180 10.36 9.62 8.18
C ALA A 180 10.53 10.47 6.91
N ALA A 181 9.75 10.21 5.86
CA ALA A 181 9.79 10.99 4.63
C ALA A 181 9.41 12.47 4.84
N GLN A 182 8.51 12.77 5.77
CA GLN A 182 8.11 14.14 6.13
C GLN A 182 9.25 14.99 6.68
N GLN A 183 10.26 14.38 7.28
CA GLN A 183 11.40 15.10 7.85
C GLN A 183 12.35 15.63 6.78
N THR A 184 12.32 15.02 5.58
CA THR A 184 13.30 15.26 4.52
C THR A 184 12.68 15.82 3.25
N PHE A 185 11.54 15.28 2.83
CA PHE A 185 10.94 15.56 1.52
C PHE A 185 9.69 16.41 1.68
N ALA A 186 9.35 17.19 0.65
CA ALA A 186 8.08 17.91 0.59
C ALA A 186 6.90 16.99 0.27
N CYS A 187 7.15 15.82 -0.33
CA CYS A 187 6.10 14.86 -0.68
C CYS A 187 6.59 13.42 -0.82
N GLY A 188 5.64 12.49 -0.79
CA GLY A 188 5.87 11.05 -0.91
C GLY A 188 4.86 10.39 -1.84
N ALA A 189 5.35 9.64 -2.82
CA ALA A 189 4.56 8.85 -3.75
C ALA A 189 4.52 7.37 -3.33
N GLY A 190 3.33 6.79 -3.29
CA GLY A 190 3.11 5.42 -2.83
C GLY A 190 1.82 4.81 -3.38
N GLY A 191 1.41 3.68 -2.81
CA GLY A 191 0.38 2.81 -3.37
C GLY A 191 -1.06 3.28 -3.28
N ALA A 192 -1.34 4.50 -2.83
CA ALA A 192 -2.72 4.92 -2.56
C ALA A 192 -3.64 4.74 -3.79
N PHE A 193 -4.78 4.06 -3.59
CA PHE A 193 -5.83 3.96 -4.61
C PHE A 193 -6.62 5.27 -4.72
N GLY A 194 -6.99 5.63 -5.95
CA GLY A 194 -7.79 6.81 -6.27
C GLY A 194 -6.98 7.97 -6.88
N VAL A 195 -7.65 9.10 -7.15
CA VAL A 195 -7.02 10.31 -7.73
C VAL A 195 -6.68 11.39 -6.71
N ARG A 196 -6.99 11.17 -5.42
CA ARG A 196 -6.62 12.07 -4.32
C ARG A 196 -5.81 11.29 -3.31
N GLY A 197 -4.51 11.59 -3.25
CA GLY A 197 -3.63 11.06 -2.21
C GLY A 197 -3.35 12.10 -1.14
N GLU A 198 -2.83 11.61 -0.02
CA GLU A 198 -2.18 12.48 0.96
C GLU A 198 -0.83 12.94 0.40
N ARG A 199 -0.31 14.08 0.88
CA ARG A 199 0.99 14.62 0.45
C ARG A 199 2.14 13.60 0.51
N TYR A 200 2.08 12.65 1.44
CA TYR A 200 3.05 11.57 1.64
C TYR A 200 2.48 10.17 1.32
N ALA A 201 1.41 10.13 0.53
CA ALA A 201 0.86 8.92 -0.05
C ALA A 201 0.17 9.27 -1.37
N LEU A 202 0.90 9.94 -2.26
CA LEU A 202 0.36 10.32 -3.56
C LEU A 202 0.08 9.07 -4.38
N PRO A 203 -1.09 8.97 -5.04
CA PRO A 203 -1.45 7.78 -5.79
C PRO A 203 -0.47 7.55 -6.93
N GLY A 204 -0.10 6.30 -7.11
CA GLY A 204 0.78 5.83 -8.17
C GLY A 204 0.27 4.53 -8.79
N PRO A 205 -0.92 4.52 -9.45
CA PRO A 205 -1.28 3.36 -10.24
C PRO A 205 -0.21 3.13 -11.32
N LEU A 206 0.46 1.98 -11.26
CA LEU A 206 1.33 1.49 -12.34
C LEU A 206 0.62 1.65 -13.67
N ALA A 207 1.25 2.34 -14.61
CA ALA A 207 0.72 2.42 -15.95
C ALA A 207 0.78 1.02 -16.59
N SER A 208 -0.38 0.48 -16.92
CA SER A 208 -0.56 -0.84 -17.49
C SER A 208 -1.12 -0.73 -18.91
N PRO A 209 -1.10 -1.80 -19.73
CA PRO A 209 -1.79 -1.79 -21.02
C PRO A 209 -3.30 -1.53 -20.89
N TRP A 210 -3.89 -1.91 -19.74
CA TRP A 210 -5.31 -1.69 -19.45
C TRP A 210 -5.67 -0.22 -19.32
N ASP A 211 -4.70 0.65 -18.98
CA ASP A 211 -4.94 2.10 -18.93
C ASP A 211 -5.32 2.65 -20.31
N ASP A 212 -5.00 2.00 -21.43
CA ASP A 212 -5.47 2.46 -22.74
C ASP A 212 -7.02 2.45 -22.83
N TRP A 213 -7.68 1.58 -22.07
CA TRP A 213 -9.14 1.47 -21.99
C TRP A 213 -9.71 2.14 -20.73
N LEU A 214 -9.01 2.03 -19.60
CA LEU A 214 -9.50 2.50 -18.30
C LEU A 214 -9.16 3.97 -18.02
N LEU A 215 -8.14 4.54 -18.66
CA LEU A 215 -7.71 5.92 -18.39
C LEU A 215 -8.80 6.95 -18.67
N PRO A 216 -9.63 6.86 -19.74
CA PRO A 216 -10.77 7.77 -19.91
C PRO A 216 -11.77 7.70 -18.76
N LEU A 217 -12.09 6.49 -18.27
CA LEU A 217 -13.00 6.30 -17.13
C LEU A 217 -12.39 6.82 -15.84
N ARG A 218 -11.10 6.55 -15.61
CA ARG A 218 -10.34 7.03 -14.44
C ARG A 218 -10.23 8.55 -14.43
N ALA A 219 -10.00 9.16 -15.59
CA ALA A 219 -9.96 10.61 -15.75
C ALA A 219 -11.34 11.26 -15.55
N ALA A 220 -12.42 10.61 -15.98
CA ALA A 220 -13.78 11.13 -15.83
C ALA A 220 -14.32 10.96 -14.40
N SER A 221 -14.08 9.81 -13.77
CA SER A 221 -14.67 9.43 -12.48
C SER A 221 -13.77 9.66 -11.27
N GLY A 222 -12.45 9.77 -11.49
CA GLY A 222 -11.44 9.76 -10.43
C GLY A 222 -11.33 8.44 -9.65
N LEU A 223 -12.04 7.40 -10.07
CA LEU A 223 -12.03 6.09 -9.41
C LEU A 223 -10.95 5.19 -10.00
N ASP A 224 -10.16 4.57 -9.13
CA ASP A 224 -9.27 3.48 -9.51
C ASP A 224 -10.06 2.17 -9.59
N LEU A 225 -10.40 1.74 -10.80
CA LEU A 225 -11.28 0.61 -11.09
C LEU A 225 -10.70 -0.76 -10.71
N ARG A 226 -9.46 -0.83 -10.22
CA ARG A 226 -8.84 -2.05 -9.68
C ARG A 226 -9.47 -2.48 -8.35
N VAL A 227 -10.06 -1.53 -7.59
CA VAL A 227 -10.74 -1.81 -6.31
C VAL A 227 -12.00 -2.69 -6.49
N PRO A 228 -12.94 -2.39 -7.41
CA PRO A 228 -14.04 -3.28 -7.75
C PRO A 228 -13.59 -4.69 -8.18
N VAL A 229 -12.49 -4.81 -8.92
CA VAL A 229 -11.95 -6.12 -9.36
C VAL A 229 -11.40 -6.92 -8.18
N LEU A 230 -10.69 -6.28 -7.24
CA LEU A 230 -10.23 -6.92 -6.00
C LEU A 230 -11.40 -7.30 -5.08
N LEU A 231 -12.44 -6.46 -5.00
CA LEU A 231 -13.67 -6.75 -4.27
C LEU A 231 -14.48 -7.88 -4.94
N ALA A 232 -14.47 -7.96 -6.27
CA ALA A 232 -15.11 -9.04 -7.04
C ALA A 232 -14.34 -10.36 -6.94
N LEU A 233 -13.01 -10.33 -6.86
CA LEU A 233 -12.16 -11.48 -6.54
C LEU A 233 -12.34 -11.94 -5.08
N GLY A 234 -12.76 -11.03 -4.20
CA GLY A 234 -13.36 -11.33 -2.90
C GLY A 234 -14.78 -11.91 -3.00
N GLY A 235 -15.05 -12.69 -4.06
CA GLY A 235 -16.31 -13.40 -4.27
C GLY A 235 -16.54 -14.42 -3.17
N ASN A 236 -17.03 -13.97 -2.02
CA ASN A 236 -17.54 -14.78 -0.90
C ASN A 236 -18.10 -13.93 0.28
N ILE A 237 -18.51 -12.68 0.07
CA ILE A 237 -19.14 -11.88 1.14
C ILE A 237 -20.60 -12.31 1.40
N LEU A 238 -21.23 -12.96 0.41
CA LEU A 238 -22.66 -13.24 0.41
C LEU A 238 -22.99 -14.64 0.90
N LEU A 239 -23.51 -14.65 2.13
CA LEU A 239 -24.20 -15.71 2.88
C LEU A 239 -23.32 -16.69 3.66
N ASP A 240 -23.69 -16.85 4.94
CA ASP A 240 -23.14 -17.86 5.83
C ASP A 240 -23.60 -19.26 5.39
N PRO A 241 -22.71 -20.26 5.37
CA PRO A 241 -23.18 -21.64 5.26
C PRO A 241 -24.00 -21.98 6.53
N PRO A 242 -25.14 -22.67 6.41
CA PRO A 242 -25.93 -23.07 7.57
C PRO A 242 -25.09 -23.94 8.51
N GLY A 243 -25.14 -23.65 9.81
CA GLY A 243 -24.42 -24.40 10.85
C GLY A 243 -23.00 -23.93 11.17
N ALA A 244 -22.52 -22.82 10.61
CA ALA A 244 -21.21 -22.26 10.95
C ALA A 244 -21.12 -21.81 12.41
N ALA A 245 -20.03 -22.16 13.09
CA ALA A 245 -19.81 -21.76 14.48
C ALA A 245 -19.39 -20.27 14.57
N PRO A 246 -19.98 -19.47 15.47
CA PRO A 246 -19.52 -18.09 15.69
C PRO A 246 -18.08 -18.06 16.22
N ALA A 247 -17.20 -17.33 15.56
CA ALA A 247 -15.79 -17.22 15.94
C ALA A 247 -15.31 -15.75 16.02
N THR A 248 -14.06 -15.56 16.46
CA THR A 248 -13.39 -14.26 16.48
C THR A 248 -12.16 -14.32 15.58
N PRO A 249 -11.93 -13.32 14.70
CA PRO A 249 -10.74 -13.28 13.86
C PRO A 249 -9.45 -13.39 14.70
N PRO A 250 -8.52 -14.29 14.34
CA PRO A 250 -7.25 -14.43 15.06
C PRO A 250 -6.28 -13.31 14.71
N LEU A 251 -5.35 -12.94 15.61
CA LEU A 251 -4.29 -11.95 15.34
C LEU A 251 -4.90 -10.68 14.71
N TRP A 252 -5.84 -10.07 15.41
CA TRP A 252 -6.59 -8.94 14.88
C TRP A 252 -6.43 -7.72 15.79
N ASN A 253 -5.84 -6.66 15.23
CA ASN A 253 -5.80 -5.34 15.86
C ASN A 253 -6.94 -4.46 15.28
N PRO A 254 -7.99 -4.14 16.05
CA PRO A 254 -9.07 -3.26 15.58
C PRO A 254 -8.66 -1.79 15.48
N ALA A 255 -7.55 -1.40 16.12
CA ALA A 255 -7.01 -0.05 16.21
C ALA A 255 -5.67 0.11 15.47
N THR A 256 -5.42 -0.72 14.44
CA THR A 256 -4.15 -0.70 13.71
C THR A 256 -3.92 0.61 12.98
N PHE A 257 -2.70 1.14 13.05
CA PHE A 257 -2.34 2.38 12.36
C PHE A 257 -0.85 2.46 12.01
N GLU A 258 0.04 2.12 12.94
CA GLU A 258 1.48 2.40 12.81
C GLU A 258 2.09 1.65 11.62
N LEU A 259 1.74 0.37 11.48
CA LEU A 259 2.22 -0.53 10.43
C LEU A 259 1.25 -0.63 9.24
N LEU A 260 0.32 0.32 9.13
CA LEU A 260 -0.66 0.40 8.06
C LEU A 260 -0.35 1.59 7.14
N GLY A 261 -0.31 1.30 5.83
CA GLY A 261 -0.28 2.29 4.76
C GLY A 261 -1.63 2.98 4.55
N SER A 262 -1.97 3.24 3.29
CA SER A 262 -3.28 3.72 2.85
C SER A 262 -4.36 2.64 2.96
N GLY A 263 -3.97 1.36 3.00
CA GLY A 263 -4.88 0.26 3.24
C GLY A 263 -4.28 -1.11 2.99
N SER A 264 -5.11 -2.13 3.19
CA SER A 264 -4.77 -3.49 2.81
C SER A 264 -6.01 -4.33 2.55
N LEU A 265 -5.87 -5.32 1.66
CA LEU A 265 -6.81 -6.41 1.47
C LEU A 265 -6.08 -7.71 1.74
N SER A 266 -6.61 -8.53 2.63
CA SER A 266 -6.12 -9.88 2.88
C SER A 266 -7.21 -10.90 2.63
N LEU A 267 -6.87 -11.95 1.89
CA LEU A 267 -7.69 -13.11 1.58
C LEU A 267 -6.95 -14.35 2.07
N GLY A 268 -7.43 -14.93 3.16
CA GLY A 268 -6.93 -16.16 3.75
C GLY A 268 -7.89 -17.32 3.51
N TRP A 269 -7.34 -18.51 3.35
CA TRP A 269 -8.06 -19.77 3.50
C TRP A 269 -7.20 -20.74 4.30
N GLN A 270 -7.77 -21.33 5.34
CA GLN A 270 -7.09 -22.35 6.14
C GLN A 270 -8.13 -23.29 6.75
N ALA A 271 -7.92 -24.60 6.62
CA ALA A 271 -8.75 -25.63 7.24
C ALA A 271 -10.28 -25.46 7.01
N GLY A 272 -10.68 -24.96 5.85
CA GLY A 272 -12.10 -24.74 5.50
C GLY A 272 -12.71 -23.44 6.04
N VAL A 273 -11.89 -22.54 6.59
CA VAL A 273 -12.28 -21.17 6.96
C VAL A 273 -11.62 -20.18 6.01
N ARG A 274 -12.43 -19.31 5.40
CA ARG A 274 -11.98 -18.14 4.64
C ARG A 274 -11.94 -16.94 5.56
N ASP A 275 -10.83 -16.20 5.58
CA ASP A 275 -10.61 -14.98 6.36
C ASP A 275 -10.40 -13.81 5.40
N THR A 276 -11.32 -12.85 5.38
CA THR A 276 -11.24 -11.67 4.52
C THR A 276 -11.17 -10.42 5.36
N ARG A 277 -10.13 -9.61 5.15
CA ARG A 277 -9.91 -8.36 5.87
C ARG A 277 -9.66 -7.22 4.91
N LEU A 278 -10.38 -6.12 5.10
CA LEU A 278 -10.16 -4.87 4.38
C LEU A 278 -9.87 -3.77 5.39
N LEU A 279 -8.73 -3.11 5.22
CA LEU A 279 -8.37 -1.90 5.96
C LEU A 279 -8.25 -0.76 4.95
N VAL A 280 -8.88 0.38 5.25
CA VAL A 280 -8.75 1.60 4.47
C VAL A 280 -8.41 2.73 5.42
N ARG A 281 -7.26 3.35 5.21
CA ARG A 281 -6.81 4.52 5.94
C ARG A 281 -7.04 5.77 5.10
N GLN A 282 -7.56 6.80 5.75
CA GLN A 282 -7.60 8.15 5.20
C GLN A 282 -7.26 9.13 6.31
N GLN A 283 -6.13 9.82 6.18
CA GLN A 283 -5.59 10.70 7.21
C GLN A 283 -5.42 9.94 8.55
N ASN A 284 -6.12 10.39 9.60
CA ASN A 284 -6.10 9.81 10.94
C ASN A 284 -7.17 8.75 11.15
N TRP A 285 -8.02 8.48 10.16
CA TRP A 285 -9.09 7.49 10.24
C TRP A 285 -8.69 6.18 9.60
N VAL A 286 -9.11 5.07 10.19
CA VAL A 286 -9.02 3.73 9.60
C VAL A 286 -10.37 3.03 9.70
N LEU A 287 -10.92 2.63 8.55
CA LEU A 287 -12.03 1.70 8.46
C LEU A 287 -11.49 0.27 8.36
N GLY A 288 -11.95 -0.61 9.24
CA GLY A 288 -11.64 -2.04 9.18
C GLY A 288 -12.89 -2.89 8.99
N LEU A 289 -12.86 -3.81 8.04
CA LEU A 289 -13.88 -4.82 7.82
C LEU A 289 -13.25 -6.20 7.94
N ASN A 290 -13.89 -7.11 8.68
CA ASN A 290 -13.40 -8.47 8.89
C ASN A 290 -14.52 -9.48 8.73
N PHE A 291 -14.26 -10.53 7.95
CA PHE A 291 -15.21 -11.58 7.64
C PHE A 291 -14.56 -12.95 7.76
N LEU A 292 -15.22 -13.86 8.49
CA LEU A 292 -14.93 -15.29 8.45
C LEU A 292 -16.08 -16.03 7.77
N ARG A 293 -15.78 -16.97 6.89
CA ARG A 293 -16.78 -17.81 6.19
C ARG A 293 -16.32 -19.25 6.09
N GLY A 294 -17.21 -20.22 6.30
CA GLY A 294 -16.92 -21.65 6.20
C GLY A 294 -17.38 -22.38 7.45
N ARG A 295 -16.50 -23.16 8.08
CA ARG A 295 -16.81 -23.82 9.36
C ARG A 295 -17.06 -22.84 10.50
N GLU A 296 -16.47 -21.66 10.39
CA GLU A 296 -16.63 -20.55 11.32
C GLU A 296 -17.23 -19.34 10.61
N THR A 297 -17.95 -18.50 11.35
CA THR A 297 -18.47 -17.21 10.85
C THR A 297 -18.20 -16.05 11.80
N TYR A 298 -17.87 -14.92 11.19
CA TYR A 298 -17.78 -13.62 11.82
C TYR A 298 -18.04 -12.55 10.77
N SER A 299 -18.68 -11.45 11.16
CA SER A 299 -18.72 -10.24 10.35
C SER A 299 -18.64 -9.05 11.28
N GLY A 300 -17.69 -8.15 11.05
CA GLY A 300 -17.55 -6.98 11.87
C GLY A 300 -16.90 -5.82 11.16
N ALA A 301 -17.22 -4.63 11.65
CA ALA A 301 -16.65 -3.37 11.19
C ALA A 301 -16.12 -2.59 12.39
N THR A 302 -14.97 -1.94 12.22
CA THR A 302 -14.36 -1.04 13.18
C THR A 302 -14.01 0.28 12.52
N LEU A 303 -14.14 1.35 13.29
CA LEU A 303 -13.63 2.67 12.93
C LEU A 303 -12.59 3.05 14.00
N ALA A 304 -11.38 3.35 13.55
CA ALA A 304 -10.28 3.75 14.40
C ALA A 304 -9.84 5.17 14.09
N TYR A 305 -9.40 5.90 15.12
CA TYR A 305 -8.91 7.27 15.03
C TYR A 305 -7.57 7.42 15.76
N GLN A 306 -6.59 8.01 15.08
CA GLN A 306 -5.24 8.21 15.60
C GLN A 306 -5.11 9.56 16.35
N LEU A 307 -4.75 9.45 17.63
CA LEU A 307 -4.36 10.51 18.56
C LEU A 307 -2.88 10.32 18.97
N HIS A 308 -1.97 10.30 17.99
CA HIS A 308 -0.57 9.85 18.16
C HIS A 308 0.05 10.20 19.53
N PRO A 309 0.62 9.22 20.27
CA PRO A 309 0.93 7.84 19.86
C PRO A 309 -0.22 6.82 20.02
N LEU A 310 -1.39 7.23 20.50
CA LEU A 310 -2.52 6.34 20.79
C LEU A 310 -3.52 6.28 19.63
N THR A 311 -4.00 5.11 19.29
CA THR A 311 -5.13 4.91 18.38
C THR A 311 -6.27 4.26 19.14
N LEU A 312 -7.48 4.80 19.00
CA LEU A 312 -8.68 4.24 19.62
C LEU A 312 -9.61 3.71 18.52
N ALA A 313 -10.21 2.55 18.77
CA ALA A 313 -11.16 1.94 17.85
C ALA A 313 -12.44 1.54 18.57
N ALA A 314 -13.56 1.74 17.88
CA ALA A 314 -14.85 1.21 18.26
C ALA A 314 -15.51 0.57 17.03
N GLY A 315 -16.36 -0.42 17.28
CA GLY A 315 -17.01 -1.15 16.21
C GLY A 315 -18.05 -2.13 16.71
N TYR A 316 -18.55 -2.91 15.76
CA TYR A 316 -19.56 -3.91 16.05
C TYR A 316 -19.37 -5.10 15.12
N GLY A 317 -19.49 -6.30 15.66
CA GLY A 317 -19.52 -7.54 14.91
C GLY A 317 -20.69 -8.44 15.29
N THR A 318 -20.83 -9.56 14.59
CA THR A 318 -21.86 -10.59 14.87
C THR A 318 -21.77 -11.16 16.28
N ARG A 319 -20.62 -11.00 16.94
CA ARG A 319 -20.35 -11.39 18.33
C ARG A 319 -20.60 -10.29 19.37
N GLY A 320 -21.00 -9.08 18.95
CA GLY A 320 -21.26 -7.93 19.82
C GLY A 320 -20.35 -6.73 19.56
N PRO A 321 -20.32 -5.74 20.48
CA PRO A 321 -19.47 -4.56 20.34
C PRO A 321 -17.99 -4.92 20.39
N VAL A 322 -17.19 -4.17 19.64
CA VAL A 322 -15.73 -4.26 19.60
C VAL A 322 -15.18 -2.92 20.07
N VAL A 323 -14.27 -2.95 21.02
CA VAL A 323 -13.43 -1.78 21.34
C VAL A 323 -11.97 -2.21 21.33
N GLY A 324 -11.08 -1.29 20.99
CA GLY A 324 -9.66 -1.53 21.11
C GLY A 324 -8.85 -0.26 21.11
N ALA A 325 -7.60 -0.42 21.52
CA ALA A 325 -6.61 0.64 21.54
C ALA A 325 -5.29 0.08 21.04
N ALA A 326 -4.53 0.88 20.31
CA ALA A 326 -3.16 0.57 19.93
C ALA A 326 -2.22 1.71 20.30
N PHE A 327 -0.99 1.36 20.65
CA PHE A 327 0.05 2.31 21.02
C PHE A 327 1.28 2.10 20.14
N ALA A 328 1.73 3.16 19.47
CA ALA A 328 2.89 3.14 18.60
C ALA A 328 4.20 3.08 19.40
N LEU A 329 5.11 2.20 18.98
CA LEU A 329 6.40 1.92 19.64
C LEU A 329 7.56 2.66 18.95
N GLY A 330 7.38 3.96 18.68
CA GLY A 330 8.47 4.81 18.15
C GLY A 330 9.07 4.32 16.82
N GLY A 331 8.25 3.78 15.92
CA GLY A 331 8.71 3.26 14.63
C GLY A 331 9.17 1.79 14.63
N TYR A 332 9.11 1.10 15.77
CA TYR A 332 9.36 -0.35 15.84
C TYR A 332 8.10 -1.20 15.73
N GLY A 333 6.92 -0.60 15.64
CA GLY A 333 5.63 -1.31 15.55
C GLY A 333 4.59 -0.78 16.51
N GLU A 334 3.63 -1.62 16.88
CA GLU A 334 2.53 -1.24 17.78
C GLU A 334 2.16 -2.40 18.71
N VAL A 335 1.74 -2.05 19.93
CA VAL A 335 1.00 -2.97 20.81
C VAL A 335 -0.48 -2.62 20.78
N TRP A 336 -1.35 -3.60 20.98
CA TRP A 336 -2.78 -3.34 21.07
C TRP A 336 -3.46 -4.14 22.17
N GLY A 337 -4.59 -3.61 22.62
CA GLY A 337 -5.58 -4.32 23.40
C GLY A 337 -6.92 -4.28 22.67
N ARG A 338 -7.70 -5.35 22.77
CA ARG A 338 -9.08 -5.38 22.26
C ARG A 338 -10.00 -6.10 23.22
N TYR A 339 -11.27 -5.68 23.22
CA TYR A 339 -12.36 -6.37 23.88
C TYR A 339 -13.44 -6.68 22.85
N LEU A 340 -13.83 -7.95 22.77
CA LEU A 340 -14.90 -8.44 21.91
C LEU A 340 -15.57 -9.63 22.57
N ALA A 341 -16.90 -9.59 22.65
CA ALA A 341 -17.72 -10.75 23.03
C ALA A 341 -17.42 -11.34 24.41
N GLY A 342 -17.14 -10.49 25.40
CA GLY A 342 -16.78 -10.93 26.76
C GLY A 342 -15.30 -11.25 26.93
N THR A 343 -14.51 -11.21 25.86
CA THR A 343 -13.11 -11.62 25.88
C THR A 343 -12.19 -10.43 25.59
N ALA A 344 -11.21 -10.24 26.46
CA ALA A 344 -10.09 -9.33 26.23
C ALA A 344 -8.91 -10.08 25.59
N ALA A 345 -8.18 -9.39 24.72
CA ALA A 345 -6.93 -9.87 24.15
C ALA A 345 -5.92 -8.72 24.07
N VAL A 346 -4.64 -9.04 24.24
CA VAL A 346 -3.51 -8.13 24.04
C VAL A 346 -2.61 -8.69 22.96
N GLY A 347 -1.97 -7.83 22.19
CA GLY A 347 -1.06 -8.27 21.15
C GLY A 347 -0.01 -7.22 20.82
N ALA A 348 0.95 -7.63 20.01
CA ALA A 348 2.02 -6.80 19.53
C ALA A 348 2.41 -7.19 18.11
N GLU A 349 2.80 -6.19 17.32
CA GLU A 349 3.35 -6.38 15.99
C GLU A 349 4.55 -5.46 15.85
N VAL A 350 5.73 -6.03 15.68
CA VAL A 350 7.01 -5.33 15.80
C VAL A 350 8.01 -5.72 14.72
N ILE A 351 8.93 -4.80 14.43
CA ILE A 351 10.06 -4.96 13.52
C ILE A 351 11.33 -4.69 14.33
N PRO A 352 11.83 -5.68 15.10
CA PRO A 352 12.98 -5.49 15.97
C PRO A 352 14.30 -5.37 15.21
N LEU A 353 14.35 -5.90 13.98
CA LEU A 353 15.50 -5.90 13.08
C LEU A 353 14.99 -5.71 11.65
N ASP A 354 15.82 -5.15 10.77
CA ASP A 354 15.47 -5.01 9.36
C ASP A 354 15.07 -6.38 8.80
N TYR A 355 13.91 -6.43 8.13
CA TYR A 355 13.32 -7.61 7.50
C TYR A 355 12.81 -8.71 8.43
N LEU A 356 12.81 -8.50 9.75
CA LEU A 356 12.18 -9.40 10.73
C LEU A 356 10.90 -8.76 11.26
N ARG A 357 9.76 -9.43 11.06
CA ARG A 357 8.47 -9.01 11.60
C ARG A 357 7.95 -10.07 12.56
N LEU A 358 7.61 -9.65 13.77
CA LEU A 358 7.03 -10.50 14.80
C LEU A 358 5.63 -10.01 15.10
N ARG A 359 4.68 -10.93 15.22
CA ARG A 359 3.30 -10.65 15.59
C ARG A 359 2.84 -11.65 16.62
N ALA A 360 2.18 -11.21 17.68
CA ALA A 360 1.61 -12.10 18.69
C ALA A 360 0.31 -11.55 19.25
N GLU A 361 -0.56 -12.45 19.70
CA GLU A 361 -1.80 -12.15 20.41
C GLU A 361 -1.98 -13.15 21.55
N TYR A 362 -2.27 -12.65 22.73
CA TYR A 362 -2.68 -13.42 23.90
C TYR A 362 -4.13 -13.06 24.25
N VAL A 363 -5.00 -14.06 24.17
CA VAL A 363 -6.40 -13.97 24.59
C VAL A 363 -6.46 -14.33 26.07
N LEU A 364 -7.14 -13.52 26.90
CA LEU A 364 -7.18 -13.71 28.34
C LEU A 364 -8.14 -14.83 28.77
N THR A 365 -9.34 -14.90 28.17
CA THR A 365 -10.36 -15.88 28.55
C THR A 365 -11.22 -16.31 27.35
N PRO A 366 -11.12 -17.59 26.92
CA PRO A 366 -10.16 -18.60 27.37
C PRO A 366 -8.72 -18.21 27.02
N SER A 367 -7.76 -18.64 27.83
CA SER A 367 -6.35 -18.33 27.62
C SER A 367 -5.83 -19.00 26.34
N ALA A 368 -5.35 -18.20 25.39
CA ALA A 368 -4.78 -18.72 24.15
C ALA A 368 -3.68 -17.79 23.64
N LEU A 369 -2.53 -18.38 23.28
CA LEU A 369 -1.42 -17.67 22.65
C LEU A 369 -1.41 -17.96 21.16
N ARG A 370 -1.18 -16.91 20.36
CA ARG A 370 -0.93 -17.00 18.94
C ARG A 370 0.24 -16.13 18.57
N GLY A 371 1.05 -16.55 17.61
CA GLY A 371 2.17 -15.76 17.14
C GLY A 371 2.68 -16.17 15.76
N GLU A 372 3.27 -15.22 15.06
CA GLU A 372 3.92 -15.39 13.76
C GLU A 372 5.24 -14.60 13.79
N ALA A 373 6.31 -15.26 13.35
CA ALA A 373 7.58 -14.64 13.00
C ALA A 373 7.77 -14.80 11.50
N GLN A 374 8.07 -13.70 10.81
CA GLN A 374 8.37 -13.70 9.38
C GLN A 374 9.71 -13.00 9.14
N TYR A 375 10.58 -13.65 8.37
CA TYR A 375 11.88 -13.09 7.99
C TYR A 375 12.04 -13.10 6.47
N ALA A 376 12.44 -11.95 5.90
CA ALA A 376 12.71 -11.84 4.48
C ALA A 376 14.17 -12.22 4.15
N LEU A 377 14.33 -13.22 3.29
CA LEU A 377 15.61 -13.85 3.00
C LEU A 377 16.43 -12.99 2.03
N PRO A 378 17.74 -12.78 2.28
CA PRO A 378 18.63 -12.04 1.39
C PRO A 378 19.17 -12.93 0.25
N LEU A 379 18.27 -13.64 -0.47
CA LEU A 379 18.66 -14.55 -1.55
C LEU A 379 18.76 -13.89 -2.92
N LEU A 380 17.97 -12.83 -3.14
CA LEU A 380 17.96 -12.07 -4.38
C LEU A 380 18.41 -10.63 -4.09
N PRO A 381 19.39 -10.09 -4.82
CA PRO A 381 19.82 -8.71 -4.67
C PRO A 381 18.74 -7.72 -5.17
N GLY A 382 18.69 -6.53 -4.59
CA GLY A 382 18.07 -5.33 -5.20
C GLY A 382 16.54 -5.17 -5.16
N GLU A 383 15.76 -6.07 -4.55
CA GLU A 383 14.29 -6.05 -4.76
C GLU A 383 13.43 -6.28 -3.50
N GLY A 384 13.78 -5.70 -2.35
CA GLY A 384 12.91 -5.76 -1.17
C GLY A 384 12.69 -7.16 -0.58
N ARG A 385 13.60 -8.10 -0.87
CA ARG A 385 13.63 -9.49 -0.38
C ARG A 385 12.28 -10.20 -0.57
N PRO A 386 11.98 -10.66 -1.81
CA PRO A 386 10.66 -11.15 -2.16
C PRO A 386 10.31 -12.49 -1.49
N LEU A 387 11.33 -13.30 -1.16
CA LEU A 387 11.15 -14.59 -0.48
C LEU A 387 11.21 -14.43 1.04
N ARG A 388 10.21 -14.95 1.74
CA ARG A 388 10.14 -14.92 3.20
C ARG A 388 9.82 -16.30 3.76
N VAL A 389 10.39 -16.58 4.91
CA VAL A 389 10.00 -17.73 5.74
C VAL A 389 9.12 -17.25 6.87
N LEU A 390 8.14 -18.09 7.23
CA LEU A 390 7.22 -17.85 8.31
C LEU A 390 7.25 -19.05 9.25
N LEU A 391 7.32 -18.78 10.55
CA LEU A 391 7.07 -19.75 11.61
C LEU A 391 5.99 -19.17 12.51
N GLY A 392 4.94 -19.94 12.76
CA GLY A 392 3.83 -19.51 13.59
C GLY A 392 3.37 -20.58 14.56
N PHE A 393 2.65 -20.13 15.58
CA PHE A 393 2.07 -20.95 16.62
C PHE A 393 0.67 -20.45 16.94
N ASP A 394 -0.28 -21.37 17.10
CA ASP A 394 -1.60 -21.09 17.67
C ASP A 394 -2.01 -22.23 18.62
N GLN A 395 -2.85 -23.16 18.18
CA GLN A 395 -3.10 -24.46 18.80
C GLN A 395 -2.07 -25.52 18.36
N GLY A 396 -1.10 -25.15 17.52
CA GLY A 396 0.02 -25.98 17.11
C GLY A 396 0.97 -25.19 16.20
N TRP A 397 2.14 -25.77 15.92
CA TRP A 397 3.13 -25.13 15.07
C TRP A 397 2.74 -25.21 13.60
N TYR A 398 3.02 -24.14 12.87
CA TYR A 398 2.92 -24.09 11.43
C TYR A 398 4.10 -23.33 10.84
N ALA A 399 4.47 -23.69 9.62
CA ALA A 399 5.48 -22.99 8.86
C ALA A 399 4.90 -22.55 7.52
N GLY A 400 5.53 -21.56 6.91
CA GLY A 400 5.11 -21.12 5.60
C GLY A 400 6.22 -20.41 4.84
N SER A 401 5.97 -20.25 3.55
CA SER A 401 6.79 -19.43 2.66
C SER A 401 5.93 -18.35 2.03
N THR A 402 6.49 -17.16 1.89
CA THR A 402 5.83 -16.03 1.23
C THR A 402 6.65 -15.58 0.04
N VAL A 403 5.97 -15.35 -1.08
CA VAL A 403 6.51 -14.64 -2.23
C VAL A 403 5.83 -13.27 -2.28
N ARG A 404 6.61 -12.20 -2.34
CA ARG A 404 6.14 -10.83 -2.53
C ARG A 404 6.53 -10.33 -3.92
N LEU A 405 5.59 -9.71 -4.61
CA LEU A 405 5.76 -9.08 -5.92
C LEU A 405 5.14 -7.69 -5.83
N GLY A 406 5.99 -6.67 -5.70
CA GLY A 406 5.55 -5.29 -5.45
C GLY A 406 4.72 -5.21 -4.16
N ALA A 407 3.51 -4.68 -4.29
CA ALA A 407 2.57 -4.51 -3.18
C ALA A 407 1.73 -5.76 -2.87
N HIS A 408 1.92 -6.85 -3.63
CA HIS A 408 1.17 -8.10 -3.48
C HIS A 408 2.04 -9.18 -2.84
N SER A 409 1.44 -10.02 -2.01
CA SER A 409 2.09 -11.22 -1.49
C SER A 409 1.17 -12.44 -1.50
N ALA A 410 1.78 -13.61 -1.65
CA ALA A 410 1.13 -14.90 -1.51
C ALA A 410 1.94 -15.75 -0.53
N THR A 411 1.28 -16.25 0.51
CA THR A 411 1.85 -17.12 1.52
C THR A 411 1.21 -18.49 1.44
N LEU A 412 2.02 -19.54 1.36
CA LEU A 412 1.60 -20.92 1.56
C LEU A 412 1.95 -21.31 3.00
N ILE A 413 0.97 -21.84 3.73
CA ILE A 413 1.09 -22.25 5.13
C ILE A 413 0.87 -23.75 5.22
N SER A 414 1.72 -24.44 5.97
CA SER A 414 1.59 -25.86 6.28
C SER A 414 1.62 -26.07 7.79
N ARG A 415 0.68 -26.89 8.28
CA ARG A 415 0.66 -27.35 9.66
C ARG A 415 1.78 -28.37 9.89
N LEU A 416 2.54 -28.22 10.97
CA LEU A 416 3.60 -29.16 11.35
C LEU A 416 3.10 -30.29 12.26
N ASP A 417 1.92 -30.10 12.85
CA ASP A 417 1.27 -31.01 13.79
C ASP A 417 0.21 -31.93 13.14
N ARG A 418 -0.24 -31.61 11.91
CA ARG A 418 -1.28 -32.36 11.19
C ARG A 418 -1.24 -32.09 9.68
N PRO A 419 -1.76 -32.98 8.82
CA PRO A 419 -1.84 -32.71 7.38
C PRO A 419 -2.93 -31.68 7.09
N ALA A 420 -2.54 -30.40 7.04
CA ALA A 420 -3.40 -29.32 6.60
C ALA A 420 -2.56 -28.16 6.05
N PHE A 421 -3.09 -27.50 5.03
CA PHE A 421 -2.47 -26.34 4.41
C PHE A 421 -3.41 -25.13 4.45
N GLY A 422 -2.84 -23.95 4.22
CA GLY A 422 -3.54 -22.70 4.08
C GLY A 422 -2.85 -21.80 3.07
N VAL A 423 -3.60 -20.84 2.55
CA VAL A 423 -3.10 -19.82 1.62
C VAL A 423 -3.51 -18.46 2.14
N ARG A 424 -2.61 -17.49 2.12
CA ARG A 424 -2.90 -16.08 2.43
C ARG A 424 -2.40 -15.22 1.28
N ILE A 425 -3.31 -14.49 0.65
CA ILE A 425 -3.00 -13.48 -0.35
C ILE A 425 -3.19 -12.12 0.32
N GLN A 426 -2.26 -11.20 0.12
CA GLN A 426 -2.36 -9.85 0.65
C GLN A 426 -1.98 -8.83 -0.43
N THR A 427 -2.68 -7.70 -0.43
CA THR A 427 -2.32 -6.51 -1.18
C THR A 427 -2.25 -5.34 -0.21
N LEU A 428 -1.17 -4.58 -0.26
CA LEU A 428 -0.93 -3.38 0.54
C LEU A 428 -1.00 -2.14 -0.35
N TRP A 429 -1.34 -0.99 0.21
CA TRP A 429 -1.28 0.29 -0.49
C TRP A 429 -1.14 1.46 0.47
#